data_AF-A0A8X6W2J5-F1
#
_entry.id   AF-A0A8X6W2J5-F1
#
_cell.length_a   1.000
_cell.length_b   1.000
_cell.length_c   1.000
_cell.angle_alpha   90.00
_cell.angle_beta   90.00
_cell.angle_gamma   90.00
#
_symmetry.space_group_name_H-M   'P 1'
#
loop_
_entity.id
_entity.type
_entity.pdbx_description
1 polymer ?
#
loop_
_entity_poly.entity_id
_entity_poly.type
_entity_poly.pdbx_seq_one_letter_code
_entity_poly.pdbx_strand_id
1 'polypeptide(L)'
;MKICLVKANSPTLFFVRLQNYYGISVRSNVGNLSGFQQNGIASPFHCSSKDEKPMHGQCLIGKVSWCYYRRELPCGKKPNEKYKGLSNKVLNMIKSTHLEFRTKELLTKCLTCKTQDSN
;
A
#
# COMPACT_ATOMS: atom_id res chain seq x y z
N MET A 1 16.21 -10.13 4.22
CA MET A 1 16.38 -8.73 4.68
C MET A 1 15.64 -8.55 5.99
N LYS A 2 16.35 -8.51 7.14
CA LYS A 2 15.75 -8.29 8.46
C LYS A 2 15.36 -6.82 8.55
N ILE A 3 14.07 -6.51 8.44
CA ILE A 3 13.56 -5.17 8.73
C ILE A 3 13.57 -5.03 10.25
N CYS A 4 14.54 -4.26 10.76
CA CYS A 4 14.65 -3.91 12.17
C CYS A 4 13.33 -3.34 12.70
N LEU A 5 13.01 -3.70 13.94
CA LEU A 5 11.81 -3.33 14.70
C LEU A 5 11.64 -1.79 14.74
N VAL A 6 10.88 -1.24 13.80
CA VAL A 6 10.47 0.17 13.85
C VAL A 6 9.34 0.30 14.87
N LYS A 7 9.56 1.16 15.88
CA LYS A 7 8.57 1.48 16.91
C LYS A 7 7.25 1.92 16.27
N ALA A 8 6.13 1.43 16.82
CA ALA A 8 4.76 1.62 16.31
C ALA A 8 4.27 3.07 16.15
N ASN A 9 5.07 4.08 16.54
CA ASN A 9 4.73 5.50 16.48
C ASN A 9 5.79 6.36 15.77
N SER A 10 6.72 5.77 15.02
CA SER A 10 7.70 6.55 14.24
C SER A 10 7.06 7.11 12.95
N PRO A 11 7.40 8.34 12.52
CA PRO A 11 7.02 8.86 11.19
C PRO A 11 7.42 7.92 10.05
N THR A 12 8.48 7.15 10.24
CA THR A 12 8.99 6.15 9.29
C THR A 12 8.03 4.98 9.07
N LEU A 13 7.10 4.72 10.00
CA LEU A 13 6.15 3.61 9.92
C LEU A 13 5.27 3.69 8.67
N PHE A 14 4.94 4.90 8.20
CA PHE A 14 4.23 5.06 6.93
C PHE A 14 5.00 4.44 5.78
N PHE A 15 6.29 4.77 5.65
CA PHE A 15 7.14 4.30 4.55
C PHE A 15 7.38 2.79 4.64
N VAL A 16 7.53 2.25 5.84
CA VAL A 16 7.63 0.79 6.06
C VAL A 16 6.35 0.08 5.61
N ARG A 17 5.17 0.59 5.99
CA ARG A 17 3.88 0.06 5.50
C ARG A 17 3.79 0.16 3.99
N LEU A 18 4.11 1.32 3.43
CA LEU A 18 4.02 1.57 1.99
C LEU A 18 4.91 0.61 1.21
N GLN A 19 6.16 0.41 1.62
CA GLN A 19 7.09 -0.53 0.99
C GLN A 19 6.55 -1.97 1.04
N ASN A 20 6.00 -2.39 2.19
CA ASN A 20 5.42 -3.73 2.33
C ASN A 20 4.23 -3.95 1.41
N TYR A 21 3.27 -3.03 1.38
CA TYR A 21 2.08 -3.15 0.52
C TYR A 21 2.41 -2.99 -0.96
N TYR A 22 3.38 -2.16 -1.31
CA TYR A 22 3.86 -2.07 -2.68
C TYR A 22 4.52 -3.39 -3.12
N GLY A 23 5.34 -4.00 -2.26
CA GLY A 23 5.92 -5.33 -2.52
C GLY A 23 4.88 -6.43 -2.67
N ILE A 24 3.80 -6.42 -1.86
CA ILE A 24 2.65 -7.31 -2.04
C ILE A 24 1.98 -7.06 -3.39
N SER A 25 1.79 -5.78 -3.77
CA SER A 25 1.17 -5.39 -5.03
C SER A 25 1.93 -5.90 -6.24
N VAL A 26 3.27 -5.85 -6.21
CA VAL A 26 4.14 -6.40 -7.27
C VAL A 26 4.02 -7.93 -7.32
N ARG A 27 4.28 -8.61 -6.20
CA ARG A 27 4.34 -10.09 -6.16
C ARG A 27 2.99 -10.76 -6.43
N SER A 28 1.88 -10.10 -6.10
CA SER A 28 0.53 -10.65 -6.33
C SER A 28 0.02 -10.39 -7.76
N ASN A 29 0.77 -9.65 -8.59
CA ASN A 29 0.36 -9.25 -9.93
C ASN A 29 1.46 -9.47 -10.97
N VAL A 30 2.24 -10.55 -10.83
CA VAL A 30 3.25 -10.93 -11.83
C VAL A 30 2.59 -11.04 -13.21
N GLY A 31 3.12 -10.33 -14.21
CA GLY A 31 2.54 -10.27 -15.56
C GLY A 31 1.18 -9.54 -15.67
N ASN A 32 0.60 -9.04 -14.58
CA ASN A 32 -0.68 -8.33 -14.57
C ASN A 32 -0.51 -6.83 -14.28
N LEU A 33 -0.29 -6.04 -15.34
CA LEU A 33 -0.12 -4.58 -15.22
C LEU A 33 -1.34 -3.89 -14.60
N SER A 34 -2.55 -4.29 -15.00
CA SER A 34 -3.79 -3.66 -14.52
C SER A 34 -3.98 -3.87 -13.03
N GLY A 35 -3.81 -5.11 -12.56
CA GLY A 35 -3.88 -5.44 -11.13
C GLY A 35 -2.78 -4.79 -10.31
N PHE A 36 -1.56 -4.69 -10.86
CA PHE A 36 -0.47 -3.98 -10.21
C PHE A 36 -0.77 -2.47 -10.10
N GLN A 37 -1.27 -1.84 -11.17
CA GLN A 37 -1.69 -0.44 -11.14
C GLN A 37 -2.74 -0.21 -10.06
N GLN A 38 -3.81 -1.01 -10.05
CA GLN A 38 -4.90 -0.89 -9.09
C GLN A 38 -4.41 -1.02 -7.64
N ASN A 39 -3.62 -2.05 -7.34
CA ASN A 39 -3.06 -2.25 -5.99
C ASN A 39 -2.01 -1.17 -5.63
N GLY A 40 -1.25 -0.70 -6.61
CA GLY A 40 -0.31 0.41 -6.47
C GLY A 40 -1.01 1.73 -6.13
N ILE A 41 -2.20 2.00 -6.70
CA ILE A 41 -3.06 3.14 -6.33
C ILE A 41 -3.55 2.97 -4.89
N ALA A 42 -4.01 1.78 -4.53
CA ALA A 42 -4.60 1.51 -3.22
C ALA A 42 -3.59 1.63 -2.06
N SER A 43 -2.33 1.27 -2.29
CA SER A 43 -1.27 1.19 -1.27
C SER A 43 -1.10 2.47 -0.43
N PRO A 44 -0.87 3.68 -0.99
CA PRO A 44 -0.70 4.90 -0.20
C PRO A 44 -2.00 5.33 0.52
N PHE A 45 -3.18 5.05 -0.06
CA PHE A 45 -4.45 5.36 0.60
C PHE A 45 -4.65 4.44 1.81
N HIS A 46 -4.43 3.15 1.64
CA HIS A 46 -4.45 2.16 2.73
C HIS A 46 -3.48 2.52 3.86
N CYS A 47 -2.24 2.90 3.53
CA CYS A 47 -1.24 3.31 4.54
C CYS A 47 -1.61 4.60 5.27
N SER A 48 -2.46 5.44 4.66
CA SER A 48 -2.97 6.69 5.24
C SER A 48 -4.19 6.49 6.15
N SER A 49 -4.75 5.27 6.19
CA SER A 49 -5.95 4.94 6.96
C SER A 49 -5.71 5.05 8.47
N LYS A 50 -6.71 5.60 9.18
CA LYS A 50 -6.78 5.73 10.64
C LYS A 50 -8.21 5.43 11.09
N ASP A 51 -8.43 5.15 12.37
CA ASP A 51 -9.76 4.82 12.90
C ASP A 51 -10.81 5.90 12.58
N GLU A 52 -10.47 7.16 12.84
CA GLU A 52 -11.35 8.32 12.61
C GLU A 52 -11.60 8.58 11.11
N LYS A 53 -10.71 8.10 10.24
CA LYS A 53 -10.75 8.34 8.79
C LYS A 53 -10.27 7.10 8.04
N PRO A 54 -11.13 6.08 7.88
CA PRO A 54 -10.79 4.87 7.15
C PRO A 54 -10.60 5.19 5.66
N MET A 55 -9.43 4.84 5.11
CA MET A 55 -9.05 5.18 3.73
C MET A 55 -8.93 3.91 2.85
N HIS A 56 -9.87 2.99 3.00
CA HIS A 56 -9.88 1.70 2.28
C HIS A 56 -10.60 1.75 0.93
N GLY A 57 -11.06 2.94 0.50
CA GLY A 57 -11.84 3.19 -0.72
C GLY A 57 -11.26 2.55 -1.98
N GLN A 58 -9.94 2.63 -2.14
CA GLN A 58 -9.21 2.20 -3.32
C GLN A 58 -8.82 0.72 -3.27
N CYS A 59 -8.96 0.05 -2.11
CA CYS A 59 -8.59 -1.35 -1.96
C CYS A 59 -9.59 -2.28 -2.65
N LEU A 60 -9.08 -3.40 -3.17
CA LEU A 60 -9.89 -4.49 -3.73
C LEU A 60 -10.93 -4.99 -2.73
N ILE A 61 -12.09 -5.42 -3.24
CA ILE A 61 -13.18 -5.98 -2.45
C ILE A 61 -13.15 -7.51 -2.55
N GLY A 62 -13.60 -8.19 -1.51
CA GLY A 62 -13.80 -9.64 -1.50
C GLY A 62 -12.67 -10.43 -0.84
N LYS A 63 -12.82 -11.76 -0.84
CA LYS A 63 -11.98 -12.70 -0.09
C LYS A 63 -10.51 -12.68 -0.51
N VAL A 64 -10.24 -12.38 -1.77
CA VAL A 64 -8.88 -12.29 -2.33
C VAL A 64 -8.18 -10.96 -2.04
N SER A 65 -8.87 -10.00 -1.41
CA SER A 65 -8.27 -8.71 -1.09
C SER A 65 -7.20 -8.84 -0.01
N TRP A 66 -6.03 -8.30 -0.28
CA TRP A 66 -4.97 -8.12 0.71
C TRP A 66 -5.38 -7.13 1.82
N CYS A 67 -6.37 -6.27 1.57
CA CYS A 67 -6.91 -5.35 2.55
C CYS A 67 -7.88 -6.09 3.50
N TYR A 68 -7.43 -6.32 4.73
CA TYR A 68 -8.24 -6.97 5.77
C TYR A 68 -9.56 -6.23 6.04
N TYR A 69 -9.54 -4.89 6.05
CA TYR A 69 -10.76 -4.08 6.24
C TYR A 69 -11.82 -4.40 5.17
N ARG A 70 -11.44 -4.45 3.89
CA ARG A 70 -12.36 -4.78 2.80
C ARG A 70 -12.83 -6.23 2.83
N ARG A 71 -12.00 -7.13 3.35
CA ARG A 71 -12.32 -8.56 3.45
C ARG A 71 -13.37 -8.86 4.51
N GLU A 72 -13.27 -8.19 5.65
CA GLU A 72 -14.15 -8.42 6.80
C GLU A 72 -15.41 -7.53 6.80
N LEU A 73 -15.45 -6.49 5.95
CA LEU A 73 -16.61 -5.61 5.81
C LEU A 73 -17.94 -6.38 5.60
N PRO A 74 -18.02 -7.43 4.75
CA PRO A 74 -19.25 -8.22 4.60
C PRO A 74 -19.64 -9.02 5.86
N CYS A 75 -18.69 -9.31 6.75
CA CYS A 75 -18.93 -10.03 8.01
C CYS A 75 -19.29 -9.09 9.17
N GLY A 76 -19.47 -7.78 8.90
CA GLY A 76 -19.82 -6.79 9.91
C GLY A 76 -18.69 -6.42 10.87
N LYS A 77 -17.48 -6.96 10.71
CA LYS A 77 -16.34 -6.60 11.56
C LYS A 77 -15.66 -5.34 11.01
N LYS A 78 -15.35 -4.40 11.91
CA LYS A 78 -14.55 -3.22 11.60
C LYS A 78 -13.20 -3.31 12.32
N PRO A 79 -12.12 -3.59 11.60
CA PRO A 79 -10.78 -3.63 12.20
C PRO A 79 -10.39 -2.24 12.72
N ASN A 80 -9.73 -2.20 13.87
CA ASN A 80 -9.13 -1.00 14.41
C ASN A 80 -7.77 -0.72 13.73
N GLU A 81 -7.56 0.51 13.30
CA GLU A 81 -6.34 1.07 12.74
C GLU A 81 -5.46 1.67 13.84
N LYS A 82 -4.45 0.90 14.26
CA LYS A 82 -3.50 1.32 15.32
C LYS A 82 -2.56 2.47 14.93
N TYR A 83 -2.62 2.96 13.68
CA TYR A 83 -1.67 3.94 13.15
C TYR A 83 -2.18 5.38 13.30
N LYS A 84 -1.44 6.21 14.07
CA LYS A 84 -1.77 7.63 14.27
C LYS A 84 -1.61 8.51 13.02
N GLY A 85 -0.86 8.01 12.04
CA GLY A 85 -0.68 8.62 10.71
C GLY A 85 -0.01 9.98 10.61
N LEU A 86 0.40 10.30 9.39
CA LEU A 86 1.05 11.57 9.06
C LEU A 86 0.04 12.72 8.98
N SER A 87 0.54 13.94 8.92
CA SER A 87 -0.27 15.14 8.66
C SER A 87 -0.81 15.14 7.23
N ASN A 88 -1.98 15.76 7.01
CA ASN A 88 -2.62 15.78 5.70
C ASN A 88 -1.73 16.40 4.60
N LYS A 89 -0.95 17.44 4.94
CA LYS A 89 -0.01 18.08 4.00
C LYS A 89 1.03 17.09 3.48
N VAL A 90 1.64 16.33 4.38
CA VAL A 90 2.66 15.32 4.02
C VAL A 90 2.02 14.17 3.23
N LEU A 91 0.85 13.69 3.67
CA LEU A 91 0.13 12.63 2.95
C LEU A 91 -0.24 13.03 1.52
N ASN A 92 -0.69 14.27 1.31
CA ASN A 92 -1.07 14.73 -0.02
C ASN A 92 0.14 14.82 -0.95
N MET A 93 1.28 15.31 -0.45
CA MET A 93 2.53 15.33 -1.20
C MET A 93 2.95 13.91 -1.61
N ILE A 94 3.00 12.98 -0.66
CA ILE A 94 3.35 11.58 -0.94
C ILE A 94 2.39 10.94 -1.94
N LYS A 95 1.08 11.17 -1.81
CA LYS A 95 0.08 10.61 -2.73
C LYS A 95 0.26 11.15 -4.14
N SER A 96 0.49 12.47 -4.30
CA SER A 96 0.74 13.09 -5.61
C SER A 96 1.98 12.49 -6.25
N THR A 97 3.10 12.49 -5.53
CA THR A 97 4.36 11.93 -5.98
C THR A 97 4.21 10.45 -6.36
N HIS A 98 3.52 9.66 -5.54
CA HIS A 98 3.26 8.24 -5.82
C HIS A 98 2.27 8.01 -6.96
N LEU A 99 1.43 8.97 -7.32
CA LEU A 99 0.56 8.90 -8.50
C LEU A 99 1.37 9.22 -9.77
N GLU A 100 2.24 10.22 -9.71
CA GLU A 100 3.11 10.66 -10.82
C GLU A 100 4.13 9.59 -11.22
N PHE A 101 4.76 8.92 -10.24
CA PHE A 101 5.77 7.87 -10.51
C PHE A 101 5.22 6.55 -11.05
N ARG A 102 3.93 6.46 -11.38
CA ARG A 102 3.28 5.26 -11.91
C ARG A 102 3.10 5.26 -13.42
N THR A 103 4.11 5.71 -14.16
CA THR A 103 4.10 5.58 -15.62
C THR A 103 4.05 4.11 -16.02
N LYS A 104 3.33 3.78 -17.09
CA LYS A 104 3.21 2.39 -17.58
C LYS A 104 4.59 1.77 -17.83
N GLU A 105 5.52 2.57 -18.35
CA GLU A 105 6.89 2.14 -18.61
C GLU A 105 7.63 1.70 -17.33
N LEU A 106 7.57 2.51 -16.26
CA LEU A 106 8.20 2.18 -14.98
C LEU A 106 7.57 0.94 -14.35
N LEU A 107 6.23 0.85 -14.37
CA LEU A 107 5.52 -0.27 -13.75
C LEU A 107 5.74 -1.60 -14.49
N THR A 108 5.90 -1.56 -15.81
CA THR A 108 6.13 -2.77 -16.62
C THR A 108 7.45 -3.44 -16.23
N LYS A 109 8.48 -2.67 -15.87
CA LYS A 109 9.77 -3.21 -15.40
C LYS A 109 9.60 -4.01 -14.09
N CYS A 110 8.68 -3.59 -13.23
CA CYS A 110 8.38 -4.28 -11.97
C CYS A 110 7.60 -5.60 -12.14
N LEU A 111 6.95 -5.85 -13.29
CA LEU A 111 6.13 -7.06 -13.49
C LEU A 111 6.94 -8.35 -13.51
N THR A 112 8.24 -8.24 -13.75
CA THR A 112 9.17 -9.39 -13.72
C THR A 112 9.48 -9.84 -12.29
N CYS A 113 9.09 -9.08 -11.25
CA CYS A 113 9.41 -9.32 -9.85
C CYS A 113 10.91 -9.51 -9.54
N LYS A 114 11.79 -9.08 -10.45
CA LYS A 114 13.23 -9.09 -10.23
C LYS A 114 13.60 -7.98 -9.25
N THR A 115 14.48 -8.30 -8.32
CA THR A 115 15.13 -7.28 -7.47
C THR A 115 16.12 -6.50 -8.32
N GLN A 116 16.46 -5.27 -7.92
CA GLN A 116 17.63 -4.61 -8.51
C GLN A 116 18.84 -5.51 -8.31
N ASP A 117 19.62 -5.72 -9.37
CA ASP A 117 20.84 -6.52 -9.32
C ASP A 117 21.74 -6.02 -8.18
N SER A 118 22.31 -6.96 -7.43
CA SER A 118 23.26 -6.65 -6.37
C SER A 118 24.57 -6.17 -7.00
N ASN A 119 24.71 -4.87 -7.21
CA ASN A 119 25.98 -4.22 -7.52
C ASN A 119 26.80 -3.99 -6.25
#